data_AF-A0A9P7TPY9-F1
#
_entry.id   AF-A0A9P7TPY9-F1
#
_cell.length_a   1.000
_cell.length_b   1.000
_cell.length_c   1.000
_cell.angle_alpha   90.00
_cell.angle_beta   90.00
_cell.angle_gamma   90.00
#
_symmetry.space_group_name_H-M   'P 1'
#
loop_
_entity.id
_entity.type
_entity.pdbx_description
1 polymer ?
#
loop_
_entity_poly.entity_id
_entity_poly.type
_entity_poly.pdbx_seq_one_letter_code
_entity_poly.pdbx_strand_id
1 'polypeptide(L)'
;MGAQQSATDDIDDAAAEKRICYYEVIGVESDATDLEIKKAYRRKALELHPDRNLDDVHEATRKFAEIQAAYEILSDPQERAWYDSHRDAILTGNEVDNTEPTSFRNIRLTSTEEIFDIIRKFSHAKDFNDESTGFFGLAREVFEHLVIEEEAAVEIADAGCLQYPTFGFSHDEYDTVVKPFYASWAGFSTRKSFSWKEKYRLSDAPDRRVRRAMEKENKKCREDAIRQFNEAVRFFIAFVRRRDPRYIPNLQTHAERQKSLRIAAASQAVRSRTANQQKIEPYQQPDWTLAQEDDEEGDDFSDIEEEFEVEILKCDVCNKLFKSIKQFQVHERSKKHKKVFQQLRSNMRREGVGSGLSSASRQDLGHAETTAPYLKEHVSLWSDIEQDPRVDQ
;
A
#
# COMPACT_ATOMS: atom_id res chain seq x y z
N MET A 1 79.89 -17.95 -21.97
CA MET A 1 79.22 -17.55 -20.71
C MET A 1 77.83 -17.10 -21.07
N GLY A 2 76.86 -18.01 -21.03
CA GLY A 2 75.45 -17.72 -21.26
C GLY A 2 74.71 -17.49 -19.94
N ALA A 3 73.70 -16.64 -19.99
CA ALA A 3 72.51 -16.53 -19.12
C ALA A 3 71.80 -15.22 -19.55
N GLN A 4 70.76 -15.28 -20.40
CA GLN A 4 69.35 -15.36 -20.00
C GLN A 4 68.99 -14.14 -19.12
N GLN A 5 68.50 -13.02 -19.68
CA GLN A 5 67.09 -12.78 -20.03
C GLN A 5 66.12 -13.43 -19.04
N SER A 6 65.68 -12.65 -18.06
CA SER A 6 64.49 -12.93 -17.25
C SER A 6 63.60 -11.69 -17.29
N ALA A 7 62.76 -11.65 -18.32
CA ALA A 7 61.50 -10.95 -18.25
C ALA A 7 60.65 -11.73 -17.24
N THR A 8 60.35 -11.12 -16.10
CA THR A 8 59.21 -11.53 -15.28
C THR A 8 58.06 -10.69 -15.78
N ASP A 9 57.27 -11.30 -16.66
CA ASP A 9 55.84 -11.02 -16.78
C ASP A 9 55.28 -11.01 -15.35
N ASP A 10 55.09 -9.81 -14.80
CA ASP A 10 54.14 -9.60 -13.72
C ASP A 10 52.76 -9.81 -14.34
N ILE A 11 52.39 -11.08 -14.31
CA ILE A 11 51.09 -11.68 -14.57
C ILE A 11 50.01 -10.75 -14.03
N ASP A 12 49.01 -10.52 -14.88
CA ASP A 12 47.78 -9.77 -14.67
C ASP A 12 47.00 -10.21 -13.40
N ASP A 13 47.51 -9.91 -12.21
CA ASP A 13 46.89 -10.16 -10.90
C ASP A 13 45.97 -8.99 -10.48
N ALA A 14 45.26 -8.44 -11.48
CA ALA A 14 44.13 -7.54 -11.30
C ALA A 14 42.89 -8.16 -11.95
N ALA A 15 42.59 -9.42 -11.59
CA ALA A 15 41.25 -9.95 -11.72
C ALA A 15 40.33 -9.15 -10.78
N ALA A 16 39.89 -7.99 -11.26
CA ALA A 16 38.75 -7.29 -10.72
C ALA A 16 37.66 -8.34 -10.46
N GLU A 17 37.24 -8.50 -9.20
CA GLU A 17 36.17 -9.39 -8.79
C GLU A 17 34.92 -9.00 -9.59
N LYS A 18 34.75 -9.64 -10.76
CA LYS A 18 33.68 -9.31 -11.68
C LYS A 18 32.39 -9.69 -10.97
N ARG A 19 31.67 -8.67 -10.48
CA ARG A 19 30.41 -8.85 -9.78
C ARG A 19 29.50 -9.69 -10.65
N ILE A 20 29.06 -10.80 -10.06
CA ILE A 20 28.53 -11.91 -10.81
C ILE A 20 27.08 -11.62 -11.21
N CYS A 21 26.79 -11.62 -12.51
CA CYS A 21 25.42 -11.55 -13.03
C CYS A 21 24.78 -12.94 -12.97
N TYR A 22 23.66 -13.09 -12.26
CA TYR A 22 23.01 -14.39 -12.08
C TYR A 22 22.48 -14.99 -13.38
N TYR A 23 22.03 -14.15 -14.32
CA TYR A 23 21.64 -14.59 -15.66
C TYR A 23 22.85 -15.14 -16.45
N GLU A 24 24.02 -14.49 -16.35
CA GLU A 24 25.27 -14.95 -16.98
C GLU A 24 25.76 -16.27 -16.37
N VAL A 25 25.65 -16.43 -15.05
CA VAL A 25 26.02 -17.67 -14.33
C VAL A 25 25.22 -18.88 -14.81
N ILE A 26 23.90 -18.70 -14.91
CA ILE A 26 23.01 -19.76 -15.40
C ILE A 26 23.16 -19.93 -16.92
N GLY A 27 23.55 -18.88 -17.64
CA GLY A 27 23.71 -18.84 -19.09
C GLY A 27 22.38 -18.64 -19.82
N VAL A 28 21.56 -17.71 -19.33
CA VAL A 28 20.26 -17.32 -19.90
C VAL A 28 20.21 -15.81 -20.11
N GLU A 29 19.32 -15.34 -20.99
CA GLU A 29 19.07 -13.90 -21.16
C GLU A 29 18.23 -13.33 -20.01
N SER A 30 18.25 -12.01 -19.83
CA SER A 30 17.47 -11.31 -18.79
C SER A 30 15.96 -11.56 -18.92
N ASP A 31 15.49 -11.74 -20.15
CA ASP A 31 14.08 -11.89 -20.50
C ASP A 31 13.62 -13.36 -20.45
N ALA A 32 14.49 -14.26 -19.99
CA ALA A 32 14.21 -15.69 -19.94
C ALA A 32 12.99 -16.02 -19.07
N THR A 33 12.20 -16.99 -19.52
CA THR A 33 11.04 -17.50 -18.77
C THR A 33 11.48 -18.40 -17.61
N ASP A 34 10.62 -18.55 -16.59
CA ASP A 34 10.92 -19.41 -15.43
C ASP A 34 11.23 -20.86 -15.83
N LEU A 35 10.61 -21.35 -16.91
CA LEU A 35 10.86 -22.67 -17.47
C LEU A 35 12.26 -22.78 -18.08
N GLU A 36 12.74 -21.74 -18.75
CA GLU A 36 14.08 -21.68 -19.34
C GLU A 36 15.15 -21.61 -18.26
N ILE A 37 14.94 -20.78 -17.23
CA ILE A 37 15.82 -20.70 -16.05
C ILE A 37 15.94 -22.08 -15.38
N LYS A 38 14.81 -22.77 -15.15
CA LYS A 38 14.79 -24.11 -14.57
C LYS A 38 15.43 -25.17 -15.46
N LYS A 39 15.30 -25.05 -16.78
CA LYS A 39 15.94 -25.97 -17.75
C LYS A 39 17.46 -25.75 -17.78
N ALA A 40 17.90 -24.49 -17.81
CA ALA A 40 19.30 -24.13 -17.81
C ALA A 40 20.00 -24.53 -16.50
N TYR A 41 19.36 -24.30 -15.35
CA TYR A 41 19.84 -24.76 -14.05
C TYR A 41 20.06 -26.27 -14.02
N ARG A 42 19.08 -27.08 -14.46
CA ARG A 42 19.22 -28.54 -14.50
C ARG A 42 20.37 -29.01 -15.38
N ARG A 43 20.59 -28.36 -16.52
CA ARG A 43 21.70 -28.66 -17.43
C ARG A 43 23.05 -28.35 -16.76
N LYS A 44 23.19 -27.14 -16.20
CA LYS A 44 24.41 -26.68 -15.53
C LYS A 44 24.74 -27.50 -14.27
N ALA A 45 23.72 -27.88 -13.50
CA ALA A 45 23.87 -28.74 -12.32
C ALA A 45 24.42 -30.12 -12.69
N LEU A 46 24.01 -30.71 -13.82
CA LEU A 46 24.55 -31.98 -14.32
C LEU A 46 25.98 -31.85 -14.88
N GLU A 47 26.31 -30.70 -15.47
CA GLU A 47 27.66 -30.42 -15.99
C GLU A 47 28.68 -30.22 -14.88
N LEU A 48 28.28 -29.57 -13.77
CA LEU A 48 29.14 -29.24 -12.64
C LEU A 48 28.98 -30.18 -11.44
N HIS A 49 28.33 -31.34 -11.63
CA HIS A 49 28.17 -32.31 -10.56
C HIS A 49 29.55 -32.91 -10.19
N PRO A 50 29.91 -33.01 -8.90
CA PRO A 50 31.22 -33.49 -8.47
C PRO A 50 31.51 -34.93 -8.92
N ASP A 51 30.47 -35.76 -9.10
CA ASP A 51 30.59 -37.13 -9.64
C ASP A 51 31.08 -37.18 -11.10
N ARG A 52 30.84 -36.11 -11.88
CA ARG A 52 31.25 -36.04 -13.29
C ARG A 52 32.61 -35.37 -13.48
N ASN A 53 33.01 -34.52 -12.52
CA ASN A 53 34.26 -33.76 -12.54
C ASN A 53 35.17 -34.22 -11.39
N LEU A 54 35.59 -35.48 -11.45
CA LEU A 54 36.45 -36.10 -10.43
C LEU A 54 37.85 -35.44 -10.36
N ASP A 55 38.32 -34.86 -11.45
CA ASP A 55 39.62 -34.20 -11.55
C ASP A 55 39.61 -32.77 -10.95
N ASP A 56 38.43 -32.15 -10.84
CA ASP A 56 38.28 -30.75 -10.42
C ASP A 56 37.06 -30.54 -9.50
N VAL A 57 37.02 -31.32 -8.43
CA VAL A 57 35.91 -31.33 -7.47
C VAL A 57 35.75 -29.98 -6.76
N HIS A 58 36.86 -29.30 -6.46
CA HIS A 58 36.84 -28.03 -5.73
C HIS A 58 36.24 -26.89 -6.56
N GLU A 59 36.66 -26.72 -7.81
CA GLU A 59 36.13 -25.65 -8.66
C GLU A 59 34.69 -25.95 -9.09
N ALA A 60 34.39 -27.23 -9.37
CA ALA A 60 33.03 -27.68 -9.65
C ALA A 60 32.09 -27.37 -8.48
N THR A 61 32.51 -27.63 -7.24
CA THR A 61 31.72 -27.34 -6.03
C THR A 61 31.48 -25.83 -5.86
N ARG A 62 32.49 -24.99 -6.12
CA ARG A 62 32.36 -23.52 -6.03
C ARG A 62 31.37 -22.99 -7.06
N LYS A 63 31.56 -23.35 -8.34
CA LYS A 63 30.66 -22.96 -9.44
C LYS A 63 29.25 -23.52 -9.26
N PHE A 64 29.13 -24.73 -8.72
CA PHE A 64 27.83 -25.31 -8.38
C PHE A 64 27.11 -24.50 -7.31
N ALA A 65 27.81 -24.05 -6.26
CA ALA A 65 27.23 -23.18 -5.24
C ALA A 65 26.80 -21.82 -5.82
N GLU A 66 27.58 -21.23 -6.72
CA GLU A 66 27.22 -19.98 -7.42
C GLU A 66 25.96 -20.15 -8.28
N ILE A 67 25.84 -21.26 -9.02
CA ILE A 67 24.66 -21.57 -9.84
C ILE A 67 23.43 -21.84 -8.98
N GLN A 68 23.62 -22.51 -7.84
CA GLN A 68 22.55 -22.73 -6.88
C GLN A 68 22.03 -21.41 -6.33
N ALA A 69 22.92 -20.52 -5.87
CA ALA A 69 22.57 -19.19 -5.38
C ALA A 69 21.84 -18.35 -6.45
N ALA A 70 22.34 -18.36 -7.70
CA ALA A 70 21.71 -17.68 -8.82
C ALA A 70 20.29 -18.21 -9.09
N TYR A 71 20.11 -19.53 -9.07
CA TYR A 71 18.81 -20.15 -9.30
C TYR A 71 17.82 -19.85 -8.17
N GLU A 72 18.25 -19.86 -6.92
CA GLU A 72 17.37 -19.55 -5.79
C GLU A 72 16.74 -18.16 -5.95
N ILE A 73 17.54 -17.15 -6.26
CA ILE A 73 17.08 -15.76 -6.43
C ILE A 73 16.22 -15.60 -7.69
N LEU A 74 16.62 -16.20 -8.81
CA LEU A 74 15.90 -16.08 -10.08
C LEU A 74 14.63 -16.94 -10.17
N SER A 75 14.49 -17.97 -9.32
CA SER A 75 13.33 -18.86 -9.33
C SER A 75 12.09 -18.25 -8.69
N ASP A 76 12.25 -17.29 -7.78
CA ASP A 76 11.13 -16.60 -7.12
C ASP A 76 10.82 -15.27 -7.82
N PRO A 77 9.58 -15.03 -8.28
CA PRO A 77 9.22 -13.79 -8.96
C PRO A 77 9.49 -12.51 -8.17
N GLN A 78 9.35 -12.55 -6.84
CA GLN A 78 9.58 -11.40 -5.96
C GLN A 78 11.09 -11.13 -5.81
N GLU A 79 11.90 -12.17 -5.63
CA GLU A 79 13.36 -12.05 -5.52
C GLU A 79 13.98 -11.67 -6.87
N ARG A 80 13.45 -12.20 -7.96
CA ARG A 80 13.80 -11.84 -9.33
C ARG A 80 13.50 -10.37 -9.63
N ALA A 81 12.28 -9.89 -9.35
CA ALA A 81 11.94 -8.49 -9.58
C ALA A 81 12.82 -7.54 -8.75
N TRP A 82 13.15 -7.94 -7.51
CA TRP A 82 14.06 -7.18 -6.66
C TRP A 82 15.49 -7.15 -7.22
N TYR A 83 15.98 -8.29 -7.69
CA TYR A 83 17.27 -8.38 -8.37
C TYR A 83 17.30 -7.54 -9.65
N ASP A 84 16.29 -7.64 -10.51
CA ASP A 84 16.24 -6.94 -11.80
C ASP A 84 16.23 -5.41 -11.63
N SER A 85 15.55 -4.91 -10.60
CA SER A 85 15.51 -3.48 -10.26
C SER A 85 16.83 -2.92 -9.72
N HIS A 86 17.66 -3.77 -9.13
CA HIS A 86 18.94 -3.38 -8.53
C HIS A 86 20.16 -3.95 -9.26
N ARG A 87 19.95 -4.68 -10.37
CA ARG A 87 21.01 -5.38 -11.11
C ARG A 87 22.11 -4.42 -11.55
N ASP A 88 21.74 -3.23 -12.01
CA ASP A 88 22.69 -2.28 -12.57
C ASP A 88 23.59 -1.77 -11.43
N ALA A 89 23.01 -1.37 -10.30
CA ALA A 89 23.77 -0.97 -9.10
C ALA A 89 24.67 -2.10 -8.56
N ILE A 90 24.17 -3.33 -8.61
CA ILE A 90 24.90 -4.54 -8.24
C ILE A 90 26.13 -4.74 -9.14
N LEU A 91 25.98 -4.62 -10.46
CA LEU A 91 27.00 -4.94 -11.46
C LEU A 91 27.99 -3.80 -11.67
N THR A 92 27.51 -2.55 -11.77
CA THR A 92 28.37 -1.36 -11.96
C THR A 92 29.18 -1.04 -10.73
N GLY A 93 28.67 -1.47 -9.59
CA GLY A 93 29.44 -1.61 -8.39
C GLY A 93 30.39 -0.49 -8.09
N ASN A 94 29.81 0.66 -7.79
CA ASN A 94 30.47 1.93 -7.51
C ASN A 94 32.00 1.90 -7.64
N GLU A 95 32.48 2.17 -8.86
CA GLU A 95 33.82 2.70 -9.12
C GLU A 95 33.96 4.15 -8.59
N VAL A 96 32.95 4.64 -7.86
CA VAL A 96 32.92 5.94 -7.20
C VAL A 96 33.30 5.77 -5.74
N ASP A 97 34.59 6.06 -5.53
CA ASP A 97 35.25 6.49 -4.31
C ASP A 97 35.57 5.45 -3.22
N ASN A 98 36.86 5.44 -2.90
CA ASN A 98 37.43 5.34 -1.54
C ASN A 98 36.84 6.43 -0.59
N THR A 99 35.52 6.65 -0.59
CA THR A 99 34.86 7.42 0.45
C THR A 99 34.70 6.44 1.59
N GLU A 100 35.43 6.68 2.67
CA GLU A 100 35.24 6.08 4.00
C GLU A 100 33.79 5.59 4.19
N PRO A 101 33.57 4.33 4.62
CA PRO A 101 32.21 3.83 4.85
C PRO A 101 31.49 4.87 5.69
N THR A 102 30.35 5.40 5.20
CA THR A 102 29.66 6.53 5.84
C THR A 102 29.40 6.15 7.29
N SER A 103 30.28 6.61 8.17
CA SER A 103 30.30 6.27 9.57
C SER A 103 29.65 7.44 10.28
N PHE A 104 28.56 7.13 10.98
CA PHE A 104 27.86 8.09 11.78
C PHE A 104 28.23 7.83 13.24
N ARG A 105 29.03 8.73 13.84
CA ARG A 105 29.59 8.58 15.20
C ARG A 105 30.23 7.20 15.45
N ASN A 106 31.11 6.77 14.55
CA ASN A 106 31.82 5.49 14.62
C ASN A 106 30.94 4.23 14.45
N ILE A 107 29.65 4.38 14.15
CA ILE A 107 28.77 3.29 13.72
C ILE A 107 28.69 3.34 12.19
N ARG A 108 29.05 2.24 11.54
CA ARG A 108 28.92 2.09 10.08
C ARG A 108 27.44 2.19 9.72
N LEU A 109 27.06 2.95 8.70
CA LEU A 109 25.69 2.90 8.18
C LEU A 109 25.56 1.79 7.16
N THR A 110 24.63 0.88 7.40
CA THR A 110 24.14 -0.08 6.41
C THR A 110 23.55 0.68 5.24
N SER A 111 24.23 0.57 4.11
CA SER A 111 23.73 1.05 2.84
C SER A 111 22.78 0.01 2.24
N THR A 112 21.96 0.44 1.27
CA THR A 112 21.16 -0.48 0.46
C THR A 112 22.01 -1.57 -0.18
N GLU A 113 23.23 -1.22 -0.60
CA GLU A 113 24.22 -2.10 -1.24
C GLU A 113 24.77 -3.16 -0.28
N GLU A 114 25.07 -2.77 0.96
CA GLU A 114 25.52 -3.71 1.99
C GLU A 114 24.48 -4.78 2.30
N ILE A 115 23.19 -4.43 2.28
CA ILE A 115 22.09 -5.39 2.43
C ILE A 115 22.13 -6.44 1.29
N PHE A 116 22.48 -6.05 0.06
CA PHE A 116 22.62 -7.00 -1.06
C PHE A 116 23.82 -7.93 -0.87
N ASP A 117 24.95 -7.42 -0.42
CA ASP A 117 26.14 -8.25 -0.16
C ASP A 117 25.89 -9.21 0.99
N ILE A 118 25.12 -8.79 2.00
CA ILE A 118 24.64 -9.65 3.07
C ILE A 118 23.75 -10.78 2.49
N ILE A 119 22.76 -10.47 1.65
CA ILE A 119 21.89 -11.46 1.00
C ILE A 119 22.69 -12.50 0.20
N ARG A 120 23.77 -12.07 -0.49
CA ARG A 120 24.69 -13.00 -1.17
C ARG A 120 25.40 -13.93 -0.19
N LYS A 121 25.93 -13.40 0.91
CA LYS A 121 26.57 -14.21 1.95
C LYS A 121 25.60 -15.26 2.52
N PHE A 122 24.33 -14.90 2.69
CA PHE A 122 23.29 -15.85 3.08
C PHE A 122 23.05 -16.97 2.07
N SER A 123 23.13 -16.69 0.76
CA SER A 123 23.00 -17.73 -0.27
C SER A 123 24.16 -18.74 -0.25
N HIS A 124 25.32 -18.34 0.28
CA HIS A 124 26.48 -19.23 0.46
C HIS A 124 26.50 -19.92 1.83
N ALA A 125 25.88 -19.34 2.85
CA ALA A 125 25.78 -19.91 4.19
C ALA A 125 24.77 -21.07 4.20
N LYS A 126 25.27 -22.31 4.02
CA LYS A 126 24.45 -23.53 3.97
C LYS A 126 24.05 -24.08 5.34
N ASP A 127 24.71 -23.65 6.41
CA ASP A 127 24.55 -24.26 7.72
C ASP A 127 23.68 -23.39 8.66
N PHE A 128 22.60 -23.99 9.15
CA PHE A 128 21.65 -23.39 10.10
C PHE A 128 22.18 -23.42 11.53
N ASN A 129 23.40 -22.92 11.71
CA ASN A 129 24.10 -22.93 13.00
C ASN A 129 24.04 -21.53 13.65
N ASP A 130 24.24 -21.48 14.97
CA ASP A 130 24.30 -20.23 15.75
C ASP A 130 25.68 -19.56 15.76
N GLU A 131 26.67 -20.19 15.11
CA GLU A 131 28.01 -19.64 14.89
C GLU A 131 27.94 -18.34 14.08
N SER A 132 28.94 -17.46 14.21
CA SER A 132 28.96 -16.16 13.52
C SER A 132 28.95 -16.26 11.99
N THR A 133 29.44 -17.38 11.44
CA THR A 133 29.39 -17.70 10.01
C THR A 133 28.11 -18.45 9.61
N GLY A 134 27.32 -18.90 10.58
CA GLY A 134 26.06 -19.61 10.38
C GLY A 134 24.90 -18.65 10.13
N PHE A 135 23.79 -19.20 9.63
CA PHE A 135 22.59 -18.42 9.29
C PHE A 135 22.09 -17.54 10.45
N PHE A 136 21.97 -18.11 11.65
CA PHE A 136 21.40 -17.38 12.79
C PHE A 136 22.37 -16.33 13.33
N GLY A 137 23.68 -16.59 13.29
CA GLY A 137 24.71 -15.63 13.69
C GLY A 137 24.74 -14.41 12.78
N LEU A 138 24.80 -14.64 11.45
CA LEU A 138 24.78 -13.56 10.46
C LEU A 138 23.49 -12.73 10.56
N ALA A 139 22.33 -13.38 10.69
CA ALA A 139 21.06 -12.67 10.77
C ALA A 139 20.98 -11.81 12.04
N ARG A 140 21.39 -12.38 13.18
CA ARG A 140 21.43 -11.66 14.46
C ARG A 140 22.35 -10.44 14.39
N GLU A 141 23.56 -10.59 13.86
CA GLU A 141 24.52 -9.49 13.74
C GLU A 141 23.95 -8.35 12.89
N VAL A 142 23.31 -8.67 11.76
CA VAL A 142 22.69 -7.67 10.89
C VAL A 142 21.52 -6.96 11.57
N PHE A 143 20.64 -7.70 12.24
CA PHE A 143 19.50 -7.09 12.95
C PHE A 143 19.97 -6.26 14.16
N GLU A 144 20.96 -6.73 14.91
CA GLU A 144 21.56 -5.98 16.03
C GLU A 144 22.21 -4.69 15.54
N HIS A 145 22.95 -4.75 14.43
CA HIS A 145 23.53 -3.57 13.80
C HIS A 145 22.46 -2.58 13.33
N LEU A 146 21.37 -3.05 12.71
CA LEU A 146 20.24 -2.21 12.32
C LEU A 146 19.58 -1.55 13.55
N VAL A 147 19.47 -2.24 14.68
CA VAL A 147 18.93 -1.66 15.92
C VAL A 147 19.85 -0.56 16.44
N ILE A 148 21.16 -0.81 16.53
CA ILE A 148 22.15 0.18 17.00
C ILE A 148 22.09 1.46 16.15
N GLU A 149 21.95 1.32 14.83
CA GLU A 149 21.82 2.46 13.93
C GLU A 149 20.53 3.26 14.13
N GLU A 150 19.41 2.57 14.38
CA GLU A 150 18.12 3.21 14.63
C GLU A 150 18.08 3.89 16.00
N GLU A 151 18.67 3.27 17.03
CA GLU A 151 18.86 3.88 18.36
C GLU A 151 19.70 5.15 18.26
N ALA A 152 20.84 5.11 17.56
CA ALA A 152 21.68 6.28 17.33
C ALA A 152 20.94 7.40 16.57
N ALA A 153 20.03 7.06 15.66
CA ALA A 153 19.21 8.04 14.95
C ALA A 153 18.12 8.66 15.85
N VAL A 154 17.55 7.87 16.77
CA VAL A 154 16.50 8.28 17.71
C VAL A 154 17.05 9.20 18.81
N GLU A 155 18.24 8.93 19.34
CA GLU A 155 18.92 9.80 20.32
C GLU A 155 19.07 11.24 19.83
N ILE A 156 19.24 11.43 18.52
CA ILE A 156 19.40 12.77 17.90
C ILE A 156 18.06 13.49 17.79
N ALA A 157 17.00 12.73 17.53
CA ALA A 157 15.67 13.28 17.32
C ALA A 157 14.92 13.58 18.64
N ASP A 158 15.49 13.22 19.80
CA ASP A 158 14.84 13.27 21.12
C ASP A 158 13.45 12.60 21.09
N ALA A 159 13.33 11.56 20.27
CA ALA A 159 12.14 10.72 20.18
C ALA A 159 12.36 9.52 21.13
N GLY A 160 11.32 9.05 21.81
CA GLY A 160 11.45 7.96 22.78
C GLY A 160 12.02 6.65 22.17
N CYS A 161 12.62 5.82 23.04
CA CYS A 161 13.27 4.57 22.65
C CYS A 161 12.33 3.62 21.88
N LEU A 162 12.77 3.17 20.71
CA LEU A 162 12.12 2.10 19.96
C LEU A 162 12.71 0.76 20.41
N GLN A 163 11.98 -0.03 21.18
CA GLN A 163 12.42 -1.36 21.57
C GLN A 163 12.12 -2.37 20.45
N TYR A 164 13.17 -2.85 19.77
CA TYR A 164 13.06 -3.94 18.81
C TYR A 164 13.31 -5.29 19.52
N PRO A 165 12.46 -6.32 19.28
CA PRO A 165 12.73 -7.67 19.73
C PRO A 165 14.00 -8.23 19.09
N THR A 166 14.75 -9.03 19.86
CA THR A 166 15.93 -9.75 19.38
C THR A 166 15.55 -10.93 18.48
N PHE A 167 16.45 -11.31 17.56
CA PHE A 167 16.21 -12.39 16.59
C PHE A 167 16.16 -13.79 17.22
N GLY A 168 16.90 -14.00 18.32
CA GLY A 168 17.00 -15.29 19.02
C GLY A 168 18.12 -16.20 18.50
N PHE A 169 18.02 -17.48 18.86
CA PHE A 169 18.95 -18.59 18.55
C PHE A 169 18.18 -19.79 18.05
N SER A 170 18.76 -20.61 17.16
CA SER A 170 18.76 -22.07 17.28
C SER A 170 17.49 -22.84 17.64
N HIS A 171 17.24 -22.85 18.95
CA HIS A 171 16.25 -23.65 19.69
C HIS A 171 15.00 -22.88 20.13
N ASP A 172 14.96 -21.56 19.92
CA ASP A 172 13.83 -20.71 20.31
C ASP A 172 12.48 -21.08 19.67
N GLU A 173 11.41 -20.84 20.43
CA GLU A 173 10.04 -21.21 20.09
C GLU A 173 9.35 -20.18 19.19
N TYR A 174 8.51 -20.67 18.27
CA TYR A 174 7.86 -19.86 17.25
C TYR A 174 6.93 -18.77 17.81
N ASP A 175 6.06 -19.10 18.77
CA ASP A 175 5.01 -18.17 19.23
C ASP A 175 5.55 -17.07 20.15
N THR A 176 6.65 -17.36 20.87
CA THR A 176 7.20 -16.48 21.90
C THR A 176 8.27 -15.52 21.38
N VAL A 177 9.12 -15.96 20.46
CA VAL A 177 10.25 -15.15 19.97
C VAL A 177 10.07 -14.81 18.49
N VAL A 178 9.91 -15.84 17.65
CA VAL A 178 9.95 -15.69 16.18
C VAL A 178 8.78 -14.87 15.64
N LYS A 179 7.57 -15.14 16.12
CA LYS A 179 6.35 -14.44 15.70
C LYS A 179 6.32 -12.96 16.12
N PRO A 180 6.57 -12.57 17.38
CA PRO A 180 6.63 -11.15 17.75
C PRO A 180 7.80 -10.43 17.07
N PHE A 181 8.93 -11.11 16.85
CA PHE A 181 10.03 -10.58 16.05
C PHE A 181 9.59 -10.23 14.63
N TYR A 182 9.11 -11.19 13.85
CA TYR A 182 8.71 -10.88 12.48
C TYR A 182 7.51 -9.92 12.41
N ALA A 183 6.65 -9.88 13.43
CA ALA A 183 5.54 -8.92 13.48
C ALA A 183 6.01 -7.48 13.68
N SER A 184 7.01 -7.23 14.55
CA SER A 184 7.57 -5.89 14.75
C SER A 184 8.39 -5.46 13.52
N TRP A 185 9.21 -6.37 12.98
CA TRP A 185 10.09 -6.07 11.86
C TRP A 185 9.35 -5.98 10.51
N ALA A 186 8.22 -6.66 10.31
CA ALA A 186 7.43 -6.52 9.07
C ALA A 186 6.99 -5.07 8.79
N GLY A 187 6.78 -4.28 9.85
CA GLY A 187 6.42 -2.87 9.78
C GLY A 187 7.60 -1.90 9.79
N PHE A 188 8.85 -2.39 9.63
CA PHE A 188 10.06 -1.60 9.82
C PHE A 188 10.02 -0.28 9.01
N SER A 189 10.36 0.80 9.69
CA SER A 189 10.44 2.15 9.13
C SER A 189 11.56 2.92 9.82
N THR A 190 12.47 3.46 9.03
CA THR A 190 13.72 3.99 9.55
C THR A 190 13.56 5.42 10.05
N ARG A 191 14.18 5.73 11.18
CA ARG A 191 14.24 7.07 11.79
C ARG A 191 15.44 7.89 11.33
N LYS A 192 16.34 7.27 10.58
CA LYS A 192 17.48 7.94 9.94
C LYS A 192 17.02 9.13 9.08
N SER A 193 17.76 10.24 9.17
CA SER A 193 17.43 11.49 8.48
C SER A 193 17.87 11.50 7.00
N PHE A 194 18.80 10.63 6.59
CA PHE A 194 19.36 10.53 5.24
C PHE A 194 19.90 11.86 4.66
N SER A 195 20.33 12.78 5.52
CA SER A 195 20.85 14.09 5.09
C SER A 195 22.10 13.99 4.20
N TRP A 196 22.87 12.91 4.30
CA TRP A 196 24.04 12.64 3.45
C TRP A 196 23.69 12.25 2.01
N LYS A 197 22.43 11.90 1.72
CA LYS A 197 21.95 11.64 0.35
C LYS A 197 21.47 12.91 -0.36
N GLU A 198 21.58 14.08 0.28
CA GLU A 198 21.24 15.35 -0.33
C GLU A 198 22.26 15.73 -1.42
N LYS A 199 21.75 16.05 -2.61
CA LYS A 199 22.56 16.35 -3.80
C LYS A 199 23.09 17.78 -3.81
N TYR A 200 22.32 18.72 -3.26
CA TYR A 200 22.66 20.15 -3.28
C TYR A 200 22.91 20.68 -1.89
N ARG A 201 23.91 21.55 -1.73
CA ARG A 201 24.06 22.34 -0.50
C ARG A 201 23.22 23.61 -0.63
N LEU A 202 22.35 23.86 0.36
CA LEU A 202 21.45 25.01 0.31
C LEU A 202 22.16 26.38 0.33
N SER A 203 23.42 26.40 0.80
CA SER A 203 24.27 27.58 0.82
C SER A 203 24.75 28.01 -0.58
N ASP A 204 24.79 27.10 -1.54
CA ASP A 204 25.30 27.36 -2.90
C ASP A 204 24.22 27.99 -3.81
N ALA A 205 23.00 28.18 -3.29
CA ALA A 205 21.89 28.71 -4.06
C ALA A 205 22.04 30.23 -4.31
N PRO A 206 22.08 30.69 -5.57
CA PRO A 206 22.22 32.11 -5.90
C PRO A 206 20.94 32.92 -5.60
N ASP A 207 19.77 32.30 -5.74
CA ASP A 207 18.46 32.94 -5.57
C ASP A 207 17.54 32.14 -4.65
N ARG A 208 16.60 32.82 -3.98
CA ARG A 208 15.55 32.18 -3.16
C ARG A 208 14.74 31.14 -3.94
N ARG A 209 14.48 31.39 -5.23
CA ARG A 209 13.74 30.45 -6.10
C ARG A 209 14.54 29.17 -6.34
N VAL A 210 15.85 29.31 -6.59
CA VAL A 210 16.76 28.19 -6.80
C VAL A 210 16.93 27.40 -5.51
N ARG A 211 17.06 28.08 -4.36
CA ARG A 211 17.09 27.44 -3.04
C ARG A 211 15.86 26.57 -2.78
N ARG A 212 14.66 27.07 -3.07
CA ARG A 212 13.42 26.28 -2.94
C ARG A 212 13.39 25.06 -3.87
N ALA A 213 13.91 25.20 -5.09
CA ALA A 213 14.02 24.08 -6.03
C ALA A 213 15.02 23.03 -5.50
N MET A 214 16.18 23.48 -5.00
CA MET A 214 17.19 22.62 -4.36
C MET A 214 16.66 21.92 -3.11
N GLU A 215 15.94 22.63 -2.22
CA GLU A 215 15.29 22.04 -1.04
C GLU A 215 14.26 20.95 -1.43
N LYS A 216 13.50 21.20 -2.50
CA LYS A 216 12.54 20.23 -3.03
C LYS A 216 13.24 19.00 -3.62
N GLU A 217 14.33 19.18 -4.36
CA GLU A 217 15.11 18.07 -4.92
C GLU A 217 15.82 17.28 -3.82
N ASN A 218 16.43 17.94 -2.84
CA ASN A 218 17.01 17.29 -1.66
C ASN A 218 15.96 16.50 -0.88
N LYS A 219 14.77 17.07 -0.64
CA LYS A 219 13.67 16.35 0.01
C LYS A 219 13.29 15.09 -0.78
N LYS A 220 13.21 15.20 -2.11
CA LYS A 220 12.93 14.05 -2.98
C LYS A 220 14.03 12.98 -2.86
N CYS A 221 15.30 13.37 -2.94
CA CYS A 221 16.44 12.47 -2.77
C CYS A 221 16.41 11.75 -1.41
N ARG A 222 16.10 12.47 -0.32
CA ARG A 222 15.95 11.88 1.01
C ARG A 222 14.79 10.90 1.08
N GLU A 223 13.61 11.27 0.56
CA GLU A 223 12.43 10.40 0.56
C GLU A 223 12.62 9.16 -0.31
N ASP A 224 13.29 9.28 -1.46
CA ASP A 224 13.62 8.16 -2.33
C ASP A 224 14.65 7.23 -1.67
N ALA A 225 15.68 7.77 -1.01
CA ALA A 225 16.66 6.98 -0.27
C ALA A 225 16.03 6.23 0.93
N ILE A 226 15.17 6.92 1.70
CA ILE A 226 14.40 6.31 2.80
C ILE A 226 13.51 5.17 2.26
N ARG A 227 12.85 5.39 1.13
CA ARG A 227 11.99 4.38 0.51
C ARG A 227 12.79 3.15 0.12
N GLN A 228 13.89 3.33 -0.61
CA GLN A 228 14.77 2.25 -1.04
C GLN A 228 15.36 1.47 0.13
N PHE A 229 15.81 2.16 1.19
CA PHE A 229 16.35 1.50 2.37
C PHE A 229 15.29 0.69 3.14
N ASN A 230 14.11 1.25 3.37
CA ASN A 230 13.01 0.51 4.00
C ASN A 230 12.58 -0.70 3.16
N GLU A 231 12.55 -0.56 1.84
CA GLU A 231 12.20 -1.64 0.94
C GLU A 231 13.27 -2.75 0.95
N ALA A 232 14.55 -2.39 0.94
CA ALA A 232 15.67 -3.33 1.08
C ALA A 232 15.65 -4.09 2.41
N VAL A 233 15.41 -3.41 3.54
CA VAL A 233 15.31 -4.07 4.85
C VAL A 233 14.09 -4.99 4.92
N ARG A 234 12.94 -4.56 4.39
CA ARG A 234 11.73 -5.41 4.33
C ARG A 234 11.94 -6.62 3.42
N PHE A 235 12.66 -6.44 2.31
CA PHE A 235 13.05 -7.54 1.44
C PHE A 235 13.96 -8.53 2.19
N PHE A 236 14.98 -8.02 2.90
CA PHE A 236 15.86 -8.84 3.73
C PHE A 236 15.08 -9.62 4.79
N ILE A 237 14.14 -8.98 5.51
CA ILE A 237 13.28 -9.66 6.48
C ILE A 237 12.45 -10.75 5.81
N ALA A 238 11.86 -10.48 4.64
CA ALA A 238 11.08 -11.47 3.91
C ALA A 238 11.94 -12.65 3.44
N PHE A 239 13.19 -12.38 3.02
CA PHE A 239 14.19 -13.35 2.60
C PHE A 239 14.59 -14.26 3.77
N VAL A 240 14.92 -13.68 4.93
CA VAL A 240 15.26 -14.44 6.16
C VAL A 240 14.06 -15.28 6.60
N ARG A 241 12.86 -14.69 6.62
CA ARG A 241 11.62 -15.36 7.03
C ARG A 241 11.29 -16.60 6.19
N ARG A 242 11.63 -16.60 4.90
CA ARG A 242 11.40 -17.77 4.01
C ARG A 242 12.39 -18.89 4.24
N ARG A 243 13.63 -18.55 4.62
CA ARG A 243 14.73 -19.50 4.83
C ARG A 243 14.79 -20.01 6.27
N ASP A 244 14.18 -19.30 7.22
CA ASP A 244 14.13 -19.65 8.63
C ASP A 244 13.34 -20.96 8.85
N PRO A 245 13.99 -22.05 9.29
CA PRO A 245 13.33 -23.32 9.57
C PRO A 245 12.27 -23.23 10.69
N ARG A 246 12.40 -22.26 11.61
CA ARG A 246 11.44 -22.07 12.70
C ARG A 246 10.19 -21.34 12.27
N TYR A 247 10.25 -20.64 11.13
CA TYR A 247 9.11 -19.90 10.64
C TYR A 247 8.08 -20.86 10.04
N ILE A 248 7.05 -21.17 10.82
CA ILE A 248 5.91 -21.95 10.33
C ILE A 248 5.00 -20.99 9.58
N PRO A 249 4.93 -21.05 8.23
CA PRO A 249 4.02 -20.21 7.50
C PRO A 249 2.61 -20.48 8.01
N ASN A 250 1.92 -19.43 8.43
CA ASN A 250 0.51 -19.56 8.76
C ASN A 250 -0.21 -19.82 7.43
N LEU A 251 -0.40 -21.09 7.09
CA LEU A 251 -0.97 -21.55 5.82
C LEU A 251 -2.37 -20.98 5.56
N GLN A 252 -3.02 -20.42 6.58
CA GLN A 252 -4.25 -19.67 6.41
C GLN A 252 -3.91 -18.29 5.85
N THR A 253 -4.08 -18.15 4.53
CA THR A 253 -4.13 -16.83 3.91
C THR A 253 -5.13 -15.95 4.65
N HIS A 254 -4.88 -14.63 4.70
CA HIS A 254 -5.80 -13.70 5.36
C HIS A 254 -7.25 -13.83 4.84
N ALA A 255 -7.39 -14.17 3.55
CA ALA A 255 -8.66 -14.51 2.92
C ALA A 255 -9.33 -15.77 3.50
N GLU A 256 -8.57 -16.84 3.75
CA GLU A 256 -9.08 -18.06 4.38
C GLU A 256 -9.45 -17.86 5.84
N ARG A 257 -8.68 -17.04 6.58
CA ARG A 257 -9.02 -16.66 7.96
C ARG A 257 -10.30 -15.80 8.02
N GLN A 258 -10.48 -14.87 7.07
CA GLN A 258 -11.73 -14.13 6.95
C GLN A 258 -12.91 -15.01 6.54
N LYS A 259 -12.68 -16.00 5.67
CA LYS A 259 -13.70 -16.98 5.27
C LYS A 259 -14.11 -17.87 6.45
N SER A 260 -13.16 -18.36 7.25
CA SER A 260 -13.46 -19.17 8.43
C SER A 260 -14.23 -18.38 9.48
N LEU A 261 -13.87 -17.12 9.73
CA LEU A 261 -14.62 -16.22 10.61
C LEU A 261 -16.05 -15.97 10.11
N ARG A 262 -16.24 -15.78 8.79
CA ARG A 262 -17.59 -15.64 8.19
C ARG A 262 -18.43 -16.90 8.34
N ILE A 263 -17.84 -18.07 8.11
CA ILE A 263 -18.52 -19.36 8.27
C ILE A 263 -18.90 -19.58 9.75
N ALA A 264 -17.98 -19.29 10.68
CA ALA A 264 -18.24 -19.36 12.10
C ALA A 264 -19.39 -18.42 12.51
N ALA A 265 -19.35 -17.16 12.09
CA ALA A 265 -20.41 -16.18 12.36
C ALA A 265 -21.75 -16.59 11.76
N ALA A 266 -21.77 -17.12 10.53
CA ALA A 266 -22.97 -17.64 9.90
C ALA A 266 -23.55 -18.84 10.66
N SER A 267 -22.70 -19.80 11.06
CA SER A 267 -23.13 -20.95 11.86
C SER A 267 -23.67 -20.54 13.24
N GLN A 268 -23.07 -19.52 13.86
CA GLN A 268 -23.54 -18.98 15.14
C GLN A 268 -24.88 -18.24 14.98
N ALA A 269 -25.06 -17.50 13.88
CA ALA A 269 -26.33 -16.84 13.55
C ALA A 269 -27.45 -17.84 13.23
N VAL A 270 -27.13 -18.97 12.58
CA VAL A 270 -28.10 -20.06 12.36
C VAL A 270 -28.50 -20.66 13.71
N ARG A 271 -27.52 -21.00 14.56
CA ARG A 271 -27.80 -21.53 15.92
C ARG A 271 -28.66 -20.57 16.75
N SER A 272 -28.39 -19.26 16.70
CA SER A 272 -29.20 -18.28 17.43
C SER A 272 -30.61 -18.13 16.86
N ARG A 273 -30.78 -18.16 15.53
CA ARG A 273 -32.10 -18.16 14.88
C ARG A 273 -32.90 -19.40 15.23
N THR A 274 -32.30 -20.58 15.15
CA THR A 274 -32.95 -21.84 15.54
C THR A 274 -33.32 -21.83 17.02
N ALA A 275 -32.45 -21.35 17.91
CA ALA A 275 -32.76 -21.24 19.33
C ALA A 275 -33.89 -20.23 19.61
N ASN A 276 -33.95 -19.11 18.88
CA ASN A 276 -35.05 -18.16 18.99
C ASN A 276 -36.36 -18.77 18.46
N GLN A 277 -36.30 -19.50 17.35
CA GLN A 277 -37.47 -20.18 16.78
C GLN A 277 -38.02 -21.23 17.75
N GLN A 278 -37.16 -22.04 18.38
CA GLN A 278 -37.54 -23.00 19.42
C GLN A 278 -38.12 -22.35 20.68
N LYS A 279 -37.78 -21.09 20.97
CA LYS A 279 -38.40 -20.32 22.06
C LYS A 279 -39.76 -19.75 21.68
N ILE A 280 -39.96 -19.43 20.40
CA ILE A 280 -41.22 -18.91 19.85
C ILE A 280 -42.23 -20.04 19.62
N GLU A 281 -41.78 -21.24 19.23
CA GLU A 281 -42.64 -22.38 18.93
C GLU A 281 -43.58 -22.83 20.07
N PRO A 282 -43.16 -22.87 21.35
CA PRO A 282 -44.07 -23.15 22.47
C PRO A 282 -44.84 -21.91 22.97
N TYR A 283 -44.63 -20.73 22.38
CA TYR A 283 -45.35 -19.52 22.80
C TYR A 283 -46.78 -19.56 22.25
N GLN A 284 -47.72 -20.01 23.08
CA GLN A 284 -49.14 -19.93 22.80
C GLN A 284 -49.64 -18.53 23.17
N GLN A 285 -50.23 -17.80 22.21
CA GLN A 285 -50.76 -16.46 22.43
C GLN A 285 -51.85 -16.49 23.52
N PRO A 286 -51.81 -15.58 24.52
CA PRO A 286 -52.86 -15.48 25.53
C PRO A 286 -54.23 -15.11 24.93
N ASP A 287 -55.32 -15.71 25.40
CA ASP A 287 -56.68 -15.53 24.84
C ASP A 287 -57.16 -14.08 24.76
N TRP A 288 -56.70 -13.18 25.64
CA TRP A 288 -57.06 -11.75 25.58
C TRP A 288 -56.50 -11.03 24.33
N THR A 289 -55.57 -11.65 23.59
CA THR A 289 -55.07 -11.13 22.30
C THR A 289 -55.88 -11.59 21.08
N LEU A 290 -56.81 -12.54 21.26
CA LEU A 290 -57.76 -12.90 20.22
C LEU A 290 -58.95 -11.95 20.31
N ALA A 291 -59.29 -11.28 19.21
CA ALA A 291 -60.49 -10.46 19.14
C ALA A 291 -61.69 -11.40 19.31
N GLN A 292 -62.45 -11.18 20.39
CA GLN A 292 -63.64 -11.96 20.71
C GLN A 292 -64.75 -11.51 19.75
N GLU A 293 -65.14 -12.38 18.82
CA GLU A 293 -66.32 -12.17 17.96
C GLU A 293 -67.57 -12.46 18.81
N ASP A 294 -67.99 -11.46 19.59
CA ASP A 294 -69.30 -11.49 20.27
C ASP A 294 -70.30 -10.64 19.47
N ASP A 295 -71.27 -11.33 18.88
CA ASP A 295 -72.54 -10.79 18.37
C ASP A 295 -73.38 -10.27 19.55
N GLU A 296 -73.67 -8.96 19.62
CA GLU A 296 -74.99 -8.37 19.95
C GLU A 296 -74.93 -6.83 20.13
N GLU A 297 -75.67 -6.17 19.23
CA GLU A 297 -76.26 -4.82 19.20
C GLU A 297 -75.95 -3.79 20.30
N GLY A 298 -75.37 -2.65 19.86
CA GLY A 298 -75.74 -1.32 20.38
C GLY A 298 -74.61 -0.31 20.58
N ASP A 299 -74.19 0.38 19.52
CA ASP A 299 -74.30 1.86 19.43
C ASP A 299 -73.90 2.30 18.01
N ASP A 300 -74.80 3.05 17.37
CA ASP A 300 -74.60 3.65 16.05
C ASP A 300 -73.67 4.85 16.20
N PHE A 301 -72.37 4.61 16.04
CA PHE A 301 -71.41 5.67 15.75
C PHE A 301 -70.79 5.38 14.39
N SER A 302 -71.43 5.92 13.35
CA SER A 302 -70.79 6.15 12.06
C SER A 302 -69.56 7.02 12.30
N ASP A 303 -68.42 6.39 12.52
CA ASP A 303 -67.16 7.08 12.64
C ASP A 303 -66.90 7.74 11.28
N ILE A 304 -66.98 9.06 11.28
CA ILE A 304 -66.65 9.90 10.15
C ILE A 304 -65.17 9.64 9.90
N GLU A 305 -64.85 8.80 8.94
CA GLU A 305 -63.54 8.75 8.31
C GLU A 305 -63.31 10.11 7.64
N GLU A 306 -62.90 11.09 8.43
CA GLU A 306 -62.27 12.29 7.92
C GLU A 306 -60.89 11.84 7.44
N GLU A 307 -60.87 11.30 6.21
CA GLU A 307 -59.69 10.93 5.44
C GLU A 307 -58.85 12.20 5.28
N PHE A 308 -57.97 12.50 6.25
CA PHE A 308 -57.00 13.58 6.10
C PHE A 308 -56.06 13.18 4.96
N GLU A 309 -56.33 13.68 3.75
CA GLU A 309 -55.43 13.63 2.61
C GLU A 309 -54.11 14.31 3.01
N VAL A 310 -53.13 13.53 3.43
CA VAL A 310 -51.77 14.02 3.64
C VAL A 310 -51.17 14.29 2.27
N GLU A 311 -51.21 15.54 1.81
CA GLU A 311 -50.59 15.95 0.54
C GLU A 311 -49.08 15.61 0.55
N ILE A 312 -48.69 14.55 -0.15
CA ILE A 312 -47.29 14.13 -0.31
C ILE A 312 -46.67 14.92 -1.46
N LEU A 313 -45.72 15.80 -1.14
CA LEU A 313 -45.04 16.65 -2.11
C LEU A 313 -43.93 15.88 -2.82
N LYS A 314 -44.04 15.76 -4.15
CA LYS A 314 -43.04 15.11 -5.02
C LYS A 314 -42.11 16.14 -5.65
N CYS A 315 -40.81 15.85 -5.69
CA CYS A 315 -39.84 16.60 -6.49
C CYS A 315 -39.65 15.95 -7.86
N ASP A 316 -40.08 16.57 -8.95
CA ASP A 316 -40.01 15.96 -10.30
C ASP A 316 -38.59 15.80 -10.86
N VAL A 317 -37.63 16.54 -10.31
CA VAL A 317 -36.22 16.46 -10.74
C VAL A 317 -35.50 15.27 -10.10
N CYS A 318 -35.91 14.90 -8.88
CA CYS A 318 -35.22 13.87 -8.08
C CYS A 318 -36.12 12.68 -7.71
N ASN A 319 -37.41 12.73 -8.06
CA ASN A 319 -38.48 11.78 -7.72
C ASN A 319 -38.56 11.42 -6.23
N LYS A 320 -38.22 12.37 -5.35
CA LYS A 320 -38.31 12.19 -3.90
C LYS A 320 -39.62 12.75 -3.36
N LEU A 321 -40.25 12.00 -2.47
CA LEU A 321 -41.50 12.35 -1.80
C LEU A 321 -41.21 12.94 -0.41
N PHE A 322 -41.88 14.03 -0.08
CA PHE A 322 -41.71 14.76 1.16
C PHE A 322 -43.07 14.98 1.82
N LYS A 323 -43.11 14.77 3.13
CA LYS A 323 -44.34 14.92 3.94
C LYS A 323 -44.57 16.36 4.43
N SER A 324 -43.65 17.29 4.13
CA SER A 324 -43.73 18.67 4.60
C SER A 324 -43.07 19.64 3.62
N ILE A 325 -43.73 20.79 3.42
CA ILE A 325 -43.25 21.90 2.57
C ILE A 325 -41.86 22.38 3.01
N LYS A 326 -41.60 22.46 4.32
CA LYS A 326 -40.29 22.90 4.85
C LYS A 326 -39.16 21.95 4.45
N GLN A 327 -39.43 20.64 4.45
CA GLN A 327 -38.44 19.63 4.03
C GLN A 327 -38.18 19.69 2.52
N PHE A 328 -39.23 19.93 1.73
CA PHE A 328 -39.14 20.11 0.29
C PHE A 328 -38.27 21.33 -0.07
N GLN A 329 -38.50 22.49 0.55
CA GLN A 329 -37.71 23.71 0.30
C GLN A 329 -36.23 23.55 0.67
N VAL A 330 -35.92 22.79 1.72
CA VAL A 330 -34.54 22.45 2.07
C VAL A 330 -33.92 21.51 1.02
N HIS A 331 -34.69 20.56 0.49
CA HIS A 331 -34.24 19.70 -0.60
C HIS A 331 -33.90 20.49 -1.87
N GLU A 332 -34.73 21.45 -2.28
CA GLU A 332 -34.47 22.32 -3.45
C GLU A 332 -33.17 23.13 -3.30
N ARG A 333 -32.88 23.59 -2.09
CA ARG A 333 -31.66 24.37 -1.79
C ARG A 333 -30.40 23.50 -1.69
N SER A 334 -30.55 22.17 -1.56
CA SER A 334 -29.45 21.24 -1.39
C SER A 334 -28.54 21.16 -2.61
N LYS A 335 -27.22 21.07 -2.37
CA LYS A 335 -26.20 20.94 -3.42
C LYS A 335 -26.43 19.71 -4.33
N LYS A 336 -26.99 18.63 -3.78
CA LYS A 336 -27.29 17.40 -4.54
C LYS A 336 -28.42 17.63 -5.54
N HIS A 337 -29.50 18.30 -5.14
CA HIS A 337 -30.63 18.61 -6.02
C HIS A 337 -30.21 19.56 -7.15
N LYS A 338 -29.47 20.64 -6.83
CA LYS A 338 -28.96 21.59 -7.83
C LYS A 338 -28.06 20.92 -8.89
N LYS A 339 -27.26 19.92 -8.51
CA LYS A 339 -26.40 19.18 -9.44
C LYS A 339 -27.21 18.31 -10.41
N VAL A 340 -28.24 17.63 -9.90
CA VAL A 340 -29.15 16.83 -10.74
C VAL A 340 -29.95 17.73 -11.69
N PHE A 341 -30.42 18.89 -11.20
CA PHE A 341 -31.11 19.88 -12.04
C PHE A 341 -30.24 20.42 -13.18
N GLN A 342 -28.97 20.73 -12.90
CA GLN A 342 -28.02 21.16 -13.93
C GLN A 342 -27.73 20.05 -14.95
N GLN A 343 -27.63 18.81 -14.52
CA GLN A 343 -27.47 17.65 -15.41
C GLN A 343 -28.71 17.47 -16.31
N LEU A 344 -29.91 17.55 -15.75
CA LEU A 344 -31.17 17.45 -16.50
C LEU A 344 -31.29 18.59 -17.53
N ARG A 345 -30.95 19.82 -17.15
CA ARG A 345 -30.93 20.98 -18.07
C ARG A 345 -29.91 20.85 -19.20
N SER A 346 -28.76 20.23 -18.91
CA SER A 346 -27.73 19.94 -19.91
C SER A 346 -28.19 18.85 -20.89
N ASN A 347 -28.84 17.79 -20.39
CA ASN A 347 -29.43 16.74 -21.22
C ASN A 347 -30.55 17.29 -22.12
N MET A 348 -31.47 18.11 -21.59
CA MET A 348 -32.52 18.74 -22.40
C MET A 348 -31.97 19.68 -23.49
N ARG A 349 -30.86 20.38 -23.22
CA ARG A 349 -30.14 21.16 -24.24
C ARG A 349 -29.48 20.29 -25.30
N ARG A 350 -28.97 19.11 -24.93
CA ARG A 350 -28.36 18.14 -25.87
C ARG A 350 -29.38 17.41 -26.73
N GLU A 351 -30.56 17.13 -26.18
CA GLU A 351 -31.66 16.43 -26.87
C GLU A 351 -32.50 17.36 -27.75
N GLY A 352 -32.16 18.66 -27.84
CA GLY A 352 -32.79 19.58 -28.79
C GLY A 352 -34.24 19.94 -28.48
N VAL A 353 -34.71 19.70 -27.25
CA VAL A 353 -36.04 20.17 -26.78
C VAL A 353 -35.91 21.64 -26.35
N GLY A 354 -35.61 22.47 -27.33
CA GLY A 354 -35.58 23.92 -27.29
C GLY A 354 -36.23 24.46 -28.55
N SER A 355 -37.42 23.95 -28.88
CA SER A 355 -38.23 24.47 -29.98
C SER A 355 -39.33 25.35 -29.43
N GLY A 356 -39.19 26.65 -29.69
CA GLY A 356 -40.25 27.65 -29.55
C GLY A 356 -40.18 28.44 -28.26
N LEU A 357 -39.35 29.49 -28.24
CA LEU A 357 -39.75 30.86 -27.86
C LEU A 357 -38.48 31.73 -27.88
N SER A 358 -38.13 32.16 -29.10
CA SER A 358 -37.32 33.35 -29.32
C SER A 358 -38.07 34.23 -30.32
N SER A 359 -38.16 35.51 -29.99
CA SER A 359 -38.65 36.65 -30.78
C SER A 359 -40.16 36.81 -31.01
N ALA A 360 -40.79 37.69 -30.23
CA ALA A 360 -41.86 38.56 -30.72
C ALA A 360 -41.86 39.89 -29.94
N SER A 361 -41.83 40.98 -30.69
CA SER A 361 -41.74 42.38 -30.27
C SER A 361 -43.04 42.91 -29.64
N ARG A 362 -42.87 44.04 -28.92
CA ARG A 362 -43.88 45.08 -28.62
C ARG A 362 -44.95 45.26 -29.71
N GLN A 363 -46.23 45.18 -29.31
CA GLN A 363 -47.36 46.11 -29.57
C GLN A 363 -48.73 45.39 -29.67
N ASP A 364 -49.68 45.95 -28.94
CA ASP A 364 -51.13 46.06 -29.18
C ASP A 364 -52.12 44.88 -28.97
N LEU A 365 -53.12 45.19 -28.10
CA LEU A 365 -54.56 44.84 -28.09
C LEU A 365 -54.95 43.35 -28.08
N GLY A 366 -55.88 42.83 -27.28
CA GLY A 366 -56.89 43.37 -26.38
C GLY A 366 -57.95 42.26 -26.15
N HIS A 367 -58.44 42.17 -24.91
CA HIS A 367 -59.70 41.54 -24.44
C HIS A 367 -60.00 40.03 -24.65
N ALA A 368 -60.03 39.29 -23.53
CA ALA A 368 -61.25 38.70 -22.93
C ALA A 368 -60.83 37.88 -21.67
N GLU A 369 -60.88 38.45 -20.47
CA GLU A 369 -61.96 38.26 -19.47
C GLU A 369 -62.34 36.81 -19.18
N THR A 370 -61.98 36.30 -17.98
CA THR A 370 -62.96 35.97 -16.92
C THR A 370 -62.30 35.64 -15.57
N THR A 371 -62.81 36.32 -14.52
CA THR A 371 -62.82 35.99 -13.07
C THR A 371 -61.47 35.94 -12.30
N ALA A 372 -60.95 37.03 -11.69
CA ALA A 372 -61.35 37.75 -10.45
C ALA A 372 -61.06 36.97 -9.13
N PRO A 373 -60.79 37.62 -7.96
CA PRO A 373 -60.03 38.88 -7.70
C PRO A 373 -59.23 38.92 -6.34
N TYR A 374 -58.44 40.00 -6.15
CA TYR A 374 -58.21 40.79 -4.89
C TYR A 374 -57.55 40.11 -3.64
N LEU A 375 -56.52 40.62 -2.94
CA LEU A 375 -56.09 41.98 -2.57
C LEU A 375 -54.62 42.09 -2.10
N LYS A 376 -53.92 43.11 -2.63
CA LYS A 376 -53.03 44.13 -2.00
C LYS A 376 -51.81 43.69 -1.18
N GLU A 377 -50.61 43.94 -1.71
CA GLU A 377 -49.82 45.19 -1.60
C GLU A 377 -49.22 45.42 -0.19
N HIS A 378 -47.91 45.23 -0.07
CA HIS A 378 -47.10 46.28 0.54
C HIS A 378 -45.73 46.36 -0.14
N VAL A 379 -45.44 47.58 -0.55
CA VAL A 379 -44.30 48.07 -1.33
C VAL A 379 -43.10 48.31 -0.43
N SER A 380 -41.91 48.24 -1.03
CA SER A 380 -40.66 48.91 -0.64
C SER A 380 -40.08 48.65 0.76
N LEU A 381 -38.94 47.97 0.79
CA LEU A 381 -37.71 48.43 1.44
C LEU A 381 -36.56 47.57 0.87
N TRP A 382 -35.30 47.98 1.05
CA TRP A 382 -34.07 47.34 0.54
C TRP A 382 -33.65 47.75 -0.88
N SER A 383 -33.72 49.06 -1.14
CA SER A 383 -32.55 49.76 -1.71
C SER A 383 -31.59 50.07 -0.56
N ASP A 384 -30.29 49.99 -0.82
CA ASP A 384 -29.16 50.36 0.04
C ASP A 384 -28.69 49.31 1.06
N ILE A 385 -27.60 48.62 0.73
CA ILE A 385 -26.36 48.46 1.52
C ILE A 385 -25.45 47.50 0.75
N GLU A 386 -24.54 48.05 -0.05
CA GLU A 386 -23.20 47.51 -0.32
C GLU A 386 -22.38 48.64 -0.99
N GLN A 387 -21.81 49.51 -0.14
CA GLN A 387 -20.65 50.31 -0.49
C GLN A 387 -19.44 49.66 0.19
N ASP A 388 -18.42 49.31 -0.59
CA ASP A 388 -17.04 49.49 -0.15
C ASP A 388 -16.19 49.94 -1.37
N PRO A 389 -15.38 51.02 -1.27
CA PRO A 389 -14.77 51.65 -2.44
C PRO A 389 -13.33 51.21 -2.75
N ARG A 390 -13.13 50.96 -4.05
CA ARG A 390 -12.02 51.35 -4.95
C ARG A 390 -10.55 50.95 -4.66
N VAL A 391 -10.09 50.21 -5.67
CA VAL A 391 -8.76 50.06 -6.27
C VAL A 391 -8.16 51.39 -6.78
N ASP A 392 -6.83 51.50 -6.62
CA ASP A 392 -5.78 52.19 -7.39
C ASP A 392 -6.12 53.35 -8.33
N GLN A 393 -5.44 54.48 -8.06
CA GLN A 393 -4.66 55.23 -9.05
C GLN A 393 -3.18 54.96 -8.82
#